data_AF-A0A6G4WUS9-F1
#
_entry.id   AF-A0A6G4WUS9-F1
#
_cell.length_a   1.000
_cell.length_b   1.000
_cell.length_c   1.000
_cell.angle_alpha   90.00
_cell.angle_beta   90.00
_cell.angle_gamma   90.00
#
_symmetry.space_group_name_H-M   'P 1'
#
loop_
_entity.id
_entity.type
_entity.pdbx_description
1 polymer ?
#
loop_
_entity_poly.entity_id
_entity_poly.type
_entity_poly.pdbx_seq_one_letter_code
_entity_poly.pdbx_strand_id
1 'polypeptide(L)' 'MSDATRRTIRTAVAWVLSLAAALPAIVDASGIPASLPWVAGALAVAAAVTRVMALPAVDALLPRWLRKEPPPDDAEARP' A
#
# COMPACT_ATOMS: atom_id res chain seq x y z
N MET A 1 16.28 -11.61 -4.51
CA MET A 1 15.02 -10.91 -4.91
C MET A 1 14.90 -11.02 -6.42
N SER A 2 13.74 -11.42 -6.95
CA SER A 2 13.54 -11.47 -8.41
C SER A 2 13.48 -10.05 -8.99
N ASP A 3 14.09 -9.83 -10.16
CA ASP A 3 14.11 -8.51 -10.81
C ASP A 3 12.70 -7.98 -11.13
N ALA A 4 11.76 -8.90 -11.41
CA ALA A 4 10.36 -8.57 -11.64
C ALA A 4 9.73 -7.87 -10.42
N THR A 5 9.96 -8.40 -9.22
CA THR A 5 9.50 -7.82 -7.95
C THR A 5 10.03 -6.42 -7.75
N ARG A 6 11.34 -6.25 -7.97
CA ARG A 6 12.00 -4.95 -7.78
C ARG A 6 11.45 -3.90 -8.75
N ARG A 7 11.15 -4.31 -9.99
CA ARG A 7 10.53 -3.46 -10.99
C ARG A 7 9.10 -3.08 -10.60
N THR A 8 8.27 -4.02 -10.17
CA THR A 8 6.90 -3.74 -9.72
C THR A 8 6.87 -2.79 -8.52
N ILE A 9 7.72 -3.02 -7.51
CA ILE A 9 7.83 -2.13 -6.35
C ILE A 9 8.25 -0.73 -6.79
N ARG A 10 9.26 -0.60 -7.64
CA ARG A 10 9.74 0.70 -8.13
C ARG A 10 8.64 1.45 -8.89
N THR A 11 7.89 0.74 -9.73
CA THR A 11 6.77 1.34 -10.48
C THR A 11 5.66 1.79 -9.53
N ALA A 12 5.27 0.97 -8.55
CA ALA A 12 4.23 1.31 -7.59
C ALA A 12 4.62 2.53 -6.73
N VAL A 13 5.85 2.55 -6.21
CA VAL A 13 6.38 3.70 -5.45
C VAL A 13 6.41 4.95 -6.31
N ALA A 14 6.92 4.86 -7.54
CA ALA A 14 6.95 5.99 -8.46
C ALA A 14 5.53 6.52 -8.75
N TRP A 15 4.55 5.63 -8.93
CA TRP A 15 3.16 6.01 -9.18
C TRP A 15 2.53 6.72 -7.98
N VAL A 16 2.75 6.21 -6.77
CA VAL A 16 2.25 6.83 -5.52
C VAL A 16 2.87 8.20 -5.32
N LEU A 17 4.18 8.34 -5.53
CA LEU A 17 4.88 9.62 -5.41
C LEU A 17 4.38 10.62 -6.46
N SER A 18 4.16 10.18 -7.71
CA SER A 18 3.58 11.02 -8.75
C SER A 18 2.17 11.49 -8.40
N LEU A 19 1.31 10.61 -7.84
CA LEU A 19 -0.02 11.01 -7.37
C LEU A 19 0.06 12.00 -6.19
N ALA A 20 0.93 11.73 -5.23
CA ALA A 20 1.14 12.61 -4.08
C ALA A 20 1.65 13.99 -4.51
N ALA A 21 2.51 14.05 -5.54
CA ALA A 21 3.02 15.29 -6.11
C ALA A 21 2.00 16.04 -6.98
N ALA A 22 1.03 15.34 -7.59
CA ALA A 22 -0.06 15.94 -8.35
C ALA A 22 -1.18 16.50 -7.46
N LEU A 23 -1.30 15.97 -6.24
CA LEU A 23 -2.33 16.34 -5.26
C LEU A 23 -2.42 17.85 -4.96
N PRO A 24 -1.31 18.59 -4.74
CA PRO A 24 -1.35 20.03 -4.46
C PRO A 24 -2.00 20.84 -5.59
N ALA A 25 -1.71 20.50 -6.85
CA ALA A 25 -2.29 21.17 -8.01
C ALA A 25 -3.81 20.93 -8.12
N ILE A 26 -4.27 19.74 -7.72
CA ILE A 26 -5.71 19.41 -7.67
C ILE A 26 -6.40 20.18 -6.53
N VAL A 27 -5.71 20.35 -5.38
CA VAL A 27 -6.21 21.13 -4.24
C VAL A 27 -6.33 22.61 -4.61
N ASP A 28 -5.29 23.18 -5.21
CA ASP A 28 -5.30 24.58 -5.67
C ASP A 28 -6.40 24.83 -6.72
N ALA A 29 -6.64 23.90 -7.63
CA ALA A 29 -7.65 24.03 -8.68
C ALA A 29 -9.10 23.80 -8.19
N SER A 30 -9.32 23.15 -7.05
CA SER A 30 -10.66 22.74 -6.57
C SER A 30 -11.33 23.73 -5.61
N GLY A 31 -10.60 24.75 -5.13
CA GLY A 31 -11.16 25.81 -4.26
C GLY A 31 -11.62 25.32 -2.87
N ILE A 32 -11.20 24.12 -2.44
CA ILE A 32 -11.66 23.50 -1.19
C ILE A 32 -10.83 24.03 0.00
N PRO A 33 -11.45 24.40 1.14
CA PRO A 33 -10.74 24.84 2.33
C PRO A 33 -9.68 23.82 2.78
N ALA A 34 -8.43 24.29 2.93
CA ALA A 34 -7.22 23.48 3.07
C ALA A 34 -7.15 22.57 4.32
N SER A 35 -8.15 22.57 5.21
CA SER A 35 -8.06 21.94 6.53
C SER A 35 -8.54 20.48 6.60
N LEU A 36 -9.36 19.99 5.66
CA LEU A 36 -9.93 18.63 5.70
C LEU A 36 -9.50 17.68 4.55
N PRO A 37 -9.34 18.13 3.29
CA PRO A 37 -9.17 17.21 2.16
C PRO A 37 -7.84 16.46 2.16
N TRP A 38 -6.77 17.09 2.66
CA TRP A 38 -5.45 16.46 2.68
C TRP A 38 -5.37 15.30 3.68
N VAL A 39 -6.12 15.35 4.79
CA VAL A 39 -6.22 14.25 5.75
C VAL A 39 -6.93 13.06 5.10
N ALA A 40 -8.02 13.32 4.37
CA ALA A 40 -8.71 12.29 3.59
C ALA A 40 -7.80 11.71 2.49
N GLY A 41 -7.02 12.54 1.79
CA GLY A 41 -6.03 12.10 0.82
C GLY A 41 -4.93 11.25 1.44
N ALA A 42 -4.35 11.69 2.56
CA ALA A 42 -3.31 10.95 3.29
C ALA A 42 -3.85 9.61 3.83
N LEU A 43 -5.06 9.60 4.39
CA LEU A 43 -5.72 8.36 4.84
C LEU A 43 -6.03 7.42 3.67
N ALA A 44 -6.47 7.95 2.52
CA ALA A 44 -6.71 7.15 1.32
C ALA A 44 -5.42 6.50 0.80
N VAL A 45 -4.31 7.24 0.78
CA VAL A 45 -2.98 6.70 0.43
C VAL A 45 -2.54 5.65 1.45
N ALA A 46 -2.66 5.93 2.74
CA ALA A 46 -2.31 4.98 3.81
C ALA A 46 -3.14 3.69 3.73
N ALA A 47 -4.44 3.79 3.46
CA ALA A 47 -5.33 2.67 3.25
C ALA A 47 -4.96 1.86 1.99
N ALA A 48 -4.64 2.54 0.89
CA ALA A 48 -4.19 1.88 -0.34
C ALA A 48 -2.90 1.09 -0.10
N VAL A 49 -1.91 1.67 0.58
CA VAL A 49 -0.66 0.99 0.96
C VAL A 49 -0.96 -0.21 1.87
N THR A 50 -1.82 -0.05 2.87
CA THR A 50 -2.24 -1.13 3.78
C THR A 50 -2.91 -2.27 3.01
N ARG A 51 -3.77 -1.95 2.03
CA ARG A 51 -4.44 -2.95 1.19
C ARG A 51 -3.45 -3.71 0.31
N VAL A 52 -2.44 -3.02 -0.22
CA VAL A 52 -1.34 -3.66 -0.96
C VAL A 52 -0.58 -4.63 -0.04
N MET A 53 -0.24 -4.24 1.18
CA MET A 53 0.43 -5.10 2.17
C MET A 53 -0.43 -6.28 2.67
N ALA A 54 -1.75 -6.22 2.47
CA ALA A 54 -2.67 -7.31 2.77
C ALA A 54 -2.80 -8.34 1.63
N LEU A 55 -2.24 -8.07 0.44
CA LEU A 55 -2.29 -9.02 -0.67
C LEU A 55 -1.38 -10.23 -0.39
N PRO A 56 -1.85 -11.48 -0.61
CA PRO A 56 -1.04 -12.69 -0.44
C PRO A 56 0.16 -12.72 -1.40
N ALA A 57 0.08 -12.00 -2.52
CA ALA A 57 1.20 -11.80 -3.43
C ALA A 57 2.37 -11.02 -2.79
N VAL A 58 2.10 -10.12 -1.83
CA VAL A 58 3.15 -9.41 -1.08
C VAL A 58 3.77 -10.35 -0.06
N ASP A 59 2.97 -11.14 0.66
CA ASP A 59 3.48 -12.16 1.58
C ASP A 59 4.32 -13.23 0.83
N ALA A 60 3.94 -13.63 -0.38
CA ALA A 60 4.73 -14.55 -1.21
C ALA A 60 6.08 -13.98 -1.68
N LEU A 61 6.18 -12.65 -1.73
CA LEU A 61 7.41 -11.92 -2.09
C LEU A 61 8.30 -11.61 -0.88
N LEU A 62 7.72 -11.64 0.33
CA LEU A 62 8.44 -11.33 1.55
C LEU A 62 9.26 -12.54 2.04
N PRO A 63 10.49 -12.31 2.55
CA PRO A 63 11.27 -13.34 3.21
C PRO A 63 10.47 -14.00 4.34
N ARG A 64 10.75 -15.28 4.65
CA ARG A 64 9.97 -16.03 5.65
C ARG A 64 9.84 -15.33 7.02
N TRP A 65 10.81 -14.48 7.37
CA TRP A 65 10.83 -13.74 8.63
C TRP A 65 9.93 -12.49 8.66
N LEU A 66 9.31 -12.12 7.54
CA LEU A 66 8.36 -11.02 7.43
C LEU A 66 6.95 -11.47 6.97
N ARG A 67 6.74 -12.77 6.78
CA ARG A 67 5.43 -13.35 6.40
C ARG A 67 4.53 -13.40 7.63
N LYS A 68 3.24 -13.10 7.45
CA LYS A 68 2.24 -13.28 8.50
C LYS A 68 2.07 -14.78 8.83
N GLU A 69 1.97 -15.12 10.10
CA GLU A 69 1.65 -16.49 10.53
C GLU A 69 0.19 -16.81 10.21
N PRO A 70 -0.12 -18.07 9.81
CA PRO A 70 -1.50 -18.49 9.58
C PRO A 70 -2.33 -18.36 10.88
N PRO A 71 -3.63 -18.08 10.79
CA PRO A 71 -4.52 -18.10 11.94
C PRO A 71 -4.43 -19.45 12.69
N PRO A 72 -4.47 -19.43 14.03
CA PRO A 72 -4.29 -20.64 14.85
C PRO A 72 -5.34 -21.74 14.60
N ASP A 73 -6.51 -21.41 14.06
CA ASP A 73 -7.57 -22.39 13.76
C ASP A 73 -7.16 -23.44 12.68
N ASP A 74 -6.18 -23.13 11.84
CA ASP A 74 -5.71 -24.02 10.78
C ASP A 74 -4.69 -25.08 11.29
N ALA A 75 -4.09 -24.84 12.46
CA ALA A 75 -3.07 -25.71 13.05
C ALA A 75 -3.68 -26.85 13.89
N GLU A 76 -4.89 -26.65 14.42
CA GLU A 76 -5.59 -27.62 15.27
C GLU A 76 -6.43 -28.62 14.45
N ALA A 77 -6.70 -28.32 13.18
CA ALA A 77 -7.45 -29.17 12.25
C ALA A 77 -6.58 -30.19 11.49
N ARG A 78 -5.49 -30.68 12.09
CA ARG A 78 -4.62 -31.71 11.48
C ARG A 78 -4.52 -32.94 12.39
N PRO A 79 -5.19 -34.07 12.06
CA PRO A 79 -4.98 -35.34 12.75
C PRO A 79 -3.61 -35.96 12.45
#